data_AF-A0AAC8T8L7-F1
#
_entry.id   AF-A0AAC8T8L7-F1
#
_cell.length_a   1.000
_cell.length_b   1.000
_cell.length_c   1.000
_cell.angle_alpha   90.00
_cell.angle_beta   90.00
_cell.angle_gamma   90.00
#
_symmetry.space_group_name_H-M   'P 1'
#
loop_
_entity.id
_entity.type
_entity.pdbx_description
1 polymer ?
#
loop_
_entity_poly.entity_id
_entity_poly.type
_entity_poly.pdbx_seq_one_letter_code
_entity_poly.pdbx_strand_id
1 'polypeptide(L)' 'MNDLTGQCATLLEHLRTAPITHIQAVQTYHIMGFLARISELRQMGHPIRFRWEKSANGARYKVYYLEQSNVSV' A
#
# COMPACT_ATOMS: atom_id res chain seq x y z
N MET A 1 6.58 -1.74 21.61
CA MET A 1 6.88 -2.15 20.23
C MET A 1 5.55 -2.35 19.54
N ASN A 2 5.22 -1.55 18.52
CA ASN A 2 4.04 -1.82 17.69
C ASN A 2 4.38 -3.01 16.81
N ASP A 3 3.90 -4.20 17.19
CA ASP A 3 4.03 -5.41 16.39
C ASP A 3 3.32 -5.21 15.05
N LEU A 4 4.08 -5.14 13.96
CA LEU A 4 3.50 -5.21 12.62
C LEU A 4 2.92 -6.61 12.47
N THR A 5 1.59 -6.72 12.44
CA THR A 5 0.93 -7.96 12.02
C THR A 5 1.56 -8.43 10.70
N GLY A 6 1.72 -9.75 10.48
CA GLY A 6 2.44 -10.27 9.33
C GLY A 6 1.99 -9.68 7.98
N GLN A 7 0.68 -9.43 7.83
CA GLN A 7 0.12 -8.79 6.64
C GLN A 7 0.56 -7.32 6.46
N CYS A 8 0.65 -6.53 7.53
CA CYS A 8 1.16 -5.16 7.46
C CYS A 8 2.65 -5.12 7.13
N ALA A 9 3.44 -6.03 7.70
CA ALA A 9 4.86 -6.15 7.38
C ALA A 9 5.08 -6.49 5.89
N THR A 10 4.40 -7.52 5.39
CA THR A 10 4.47 -7.91 3.97
C THR A 10 4.02 -6.79 3.03
N LEU A 11 2.92 -6.11 3.36
CA LEU A 11 2.41 -5.02 2.54
C LEU A 11 3.37 -3.83 2.53
N LEU A 12 3.95 -3.48 3.68
CA LEU A 12 4.94 -2.40 3.78
C LEU A 12 6.21 -2.72 3.00
N GLU A 13 6.70 -3.96 3.11
CA GLU A 13 7.87 -4.42 2.35
C GLU A 13 7.65 -4.31 0.84
N HIS A 14 6.48 -4.74 0.35
CA HIS A 14 6.13 -4.55 -1.05
C HIS A 14 6.08 -3.06 -1.44
N LEU A 15 5.40 -2.22 -0.63
CA LEU A 15 5.24 -0.79 -0.92
C LEU A 15 6.56 -0.01 -0.97
N ARG A 16 7.63 -0.53 -0.33
CA ARG A 16 8.98 0.04 -0.42
C ARG A 16 9.64 -0.21 -1.78
N THR A 17 9.24 -1.26 -2.48
CA THR A 17 9.83 -1.65 -3.78
C THR A 17 8.95 -1.24 -4.95
N ALA A 18 7.62 -1.39 -4.82
CA ALA A 18 6.70 -1.16 -5.91
C ALA A 18 5.32 -0.67 -5.42
N PRO A 19 4.63 0.13 -6.25
CA PRO A 19 3.23 0.46 -6.03
C PRO A 19 2.33 -0.79 -6.21
N ILE A 20 1.21 -0.84 -5.49
CA ILE A 20 0.29 -1.99 -5.49
C ILE A 20 -1.17 -1.57 -5.52
N THR A 21 -2.00 -2.37 -6.18
CA THR A 21 -3.47 -2.26 -6.15
C THR A 21 -4.09 -3.16 -5.09
N HIS A 22 -5.35 -2.87 -4.72
CA HIS A 22 -6.12 -3.75 -3.84
C HIS A 22 -6.18 -5.18 -4.37
N ILE A 23 -6.46 -5.34 -5.67
CA ILE A 23 -6.64 -6.66 -6.31
C ILE A 23 -5.34 -7.46 -6.24
N GLN A 24 -4.20 -6.83 -6.55
CA GLN A 24 -2.88 -7.47 -6.43
C GLN A 24 -2.58 -7.90 -4.99
N ALA A 25 -2.91 -7.07 -3.99
CA ALA A 25 -2.69 -7.44 -2.60
C ALA A 25 -3.53 -8.66 -2.15
N VAL A 26 -4.78 -8.75 -2.63
CA VAL A 26 -5.65 -9.91 -2.38
C VAL A 26 -5.12 -11.15 -3.09
N GLN A 27 -4.70 -11.04 -4.35
CA GLN A 27 -4.29 -12.18 -5.16
C GLN A 27 -2.89 -12.70 -4.80
N THR A 28 -1.94 -11.82 -4.52
CA THR A 28 -0.53 -12.18 -4.27
C THR A 28 -0.27 -12.49 -2.79
N TYR A 29 -0.91 -11.76 -1.88
CA TYR A 29 -0.60 -11.82 -0.45
C TYR A 29 -1.78 -12.28 0.42
N HIS A 30 -2.93 -12.63 -0.19
CA HIS A 30 -4.14 -13.02 0.51
C HIS A 30 -4.65 -12.00 1.54
N ILE A 31 -4.37 -10.71 1.32
CA ILE A 31 -4.74 -9.63 2.24
C ILE A 31 -6.15 -9.13 1.91
N MET A 32 -7.17 -9.80 2.47
CA MET A 32 -8.59 -9.40 2.31
C MET A 32 -8.90 -8.06 2.97
N GLY A 33 -8.20 -7.74 4.06
CA GLY A 33 -8.34 -6.48 4.82
C GLY A 33 -7.45 -5.34 4.34
N PHE A 34 -7.10 -5.28 3.05
CA PHE A 34 -6.08 -4.38 2.52
C PHE A 34 -6.24 -2.92 2.96
N LEU A 35 -7.45 -2.35 2.86
CA LEU A 35 -7.68 -0.96 3.25
C LEU A 35 -7.48 -0.73 4.76
N ALA A 36 -7.80 -1.71 5.59
CA ALA A 36 -7.51 -1.66 7.03
C ALA A 36 -6.00 -1.69 7.26
N ARG A 37 -5.23 -2.53 6.55
CA ARG A 37 -3.77 -2.58 6.65
C ARG A 37 -3.11 -1.28 6.18
N ILE A 38 -3.61 -0.67 5.11
CA ILE A 38 -3.17 0.67 4.68
C ILE A 38 -3.44 1.72 5.77
N SER A 39 -4.61 1.66 6.41
CA SER A 39 -4.97 2.57 7.50
C SER A 39 -4.05 2.40 8.70
N GLU A 40 -3.78 1.17 9.12
CA GLU A 40 -2.85 0.85 10.22
C GLU A 40 -1.45 1.37 9.89
N LEU A 41 -0.92 1.10 8.69
CA LEU A 41 0.40 1.57 8.29
C LEU A 41 0.49 3.11 8.28
N ARG A 42 -0.58 3.81 7.89
CA ARG A 42 -0.65 5.28 7.98
C ARG A 42 -0.67 5.76 9.43
N GLN A 43 -1.42 5.10 10.31
CA GLN A 43 -1.44 5.39 11.74
C GLN A 43 -0.06 5.16 12.39
N MET A 44 0.73 4.22 11.86
CA MET A 44 2.13 3.99 12.24
C MET A 44 3.11 5.02 11.67
N GLY A 45 2.64 5.99 10.88
CA GLY A 45 3.47 7.06 10.31
C GLY A 45 4.08 6.74 8.95
N HIS A 46 3.71 5.63 8.29
CA HIS A 46 4.16 5.36 6.93
C HIS A 46 3.42 6.26 5.93
N PRO A 47 4.12 7.06 5.11
CA PRO A 47 3.51 8.03 4.21
C PRO A 47 2.93 7.35 2.95
N ILE A 48 1.90 6.53 3.11
CA ILE A 48 1.30 5.79 2.00
C ILE A 48 0.24 6.65 1.31
N ARG A 49 0.46 6.97 0.04
CA ARG A 49 -0.47 7.71 -0.81
C ARG A 49 -1.15 6.77 -1.81
N PHE A 50 -2.09 7.31 -2.56
CA PHE A 50 -2.66 6.63 -3.71
C PHE A 50 -2.81 7.59 -4.87
N ARG A 51 -2.75 7.06 -6.09
CA ARG A 51 -3.12 7.76 -7.31
C ARG A 51 -4.19 6.97 -8.06
N TRP A 52 -4.95 7.68 -8.89
CA TRP A 52 -5.88 7.04 -9.80
C TRP A 52 -5.15 6.73 -11.12
N GLU A 53 -5.27 5.49 -11.56
CA GLU A 53 -4.88 5.07 -12.90
C GLU A 53 -6.13 4.64 -13.68
N LYS A 54 -6.01 4.55 -15.01
CA LYS A 54 -7.07 4.10 -15.90
C LYS A 54 -6.64 2.81 -16.59
N SER A 55 -7.50 1.80 -16.59
CA SER A 55 -7.29 0.58 -17.37
C SER A 55 -7.61 0.82 -18.85
N ALA A 56 -7.23 -0.13 -19.69
CA ALA A 56 -7.45 -0.06 -21.15
C ALA A 56 -8.93 0.13 -21.54
N ASN A 57 -9.86 -0.34 -20.71
CA ASN A 57 -11.31 -0.16 -20.89
C ASN A 57 -11.84 1.16 -20.29
N GLY A 58 -10.98 2.06 -19.82
CA GLY A 58 -11.36 3.36 -19.25
C GLY A 58 -11.79 3.34 -17.78
N ALA A 59 -11.88 2.17 -17.13
CA ALA A 59 -12.20 2.09 -15.71
C ALA A 59 -11.06 2.67 -14.86
N ARG A 60 -11.41 3.37 -13.76
CA ARG A 60 -10.43 3.96 -12.85
C ARG A 60 -10.15 3.02 -11.69
N TYR A 61 -8.88 2.83 -11.35
CA TYR A 61 -8.46 2.05 -10.19
C TYR A 61 -7.44 2.81 -9.34
N LYS A 62 -7.39 2.48 -8.04
CA LYS A 62 -6.44 3.07 -7.10
C LYS A 62 -5.15 2.26 -7.06
N VAL A 63 -4.03 2.96 -7.17
CA VAL A 63 -2.69 2.42 -7.00
C VAL A 63 -2.07 3.08 -5.78
N TYR A 64 -1.68 2.28 -4.80
CA TYR A 64 -1.10 2.72 -3.54
C TYR A 64 0.41 2.64 -3.62
N TYR A 65 1.09 3.63 -3.05
CA TYR A 65 2.55 3.72 -3.08
C TYR A 65 3.07 4.40 -1.81
N LEU A 66 4.31 4.08 -1.44
CA LEU A 66 5.02 4.78 -0.38
C LEU A 66 5.58 6.09 -0.96
N GLU A 67 5.15 7.23 -0.41
CA GLU A 67 5.73 8.53 -0.73
C GLU A 67 7.11 8.60 -0.11
N GLN A 68 8.16 8.67 -0.94
CA GLN A 68 9.51 8.89 -0.43
C GLN A 68 9.54 10.27 0.22
N SER A 69 9.73 10.30 1.53
CA SER A 69 10.04 11.55 2.23
C SER A 69 11.42 11.99 1.75
N ASN A 70 11.47 12.95 0.82
CA ASN A 70 12.67 13.72 0.55
C ASN A 70 12.98 14.55 1.80
N VAL A 71 13.55 13.92 2.82
CA VAL A 71 14.31 14.64 3.84
C VAL A 71 15.66 14.92 3.18
N SER A 72 15.72 16.04 2.46
CA SER A 72 17.00 16.65 2.09
C SER A 72 17.69 17.03 3.40
N VAL A 73 18.77 16.33 3.72
CA VAL A 73 19.75 16.74 4.74
C VAL A 73 20.58 17.92 4.25
#